data_AF-A0A961ZF20-F1
#
_entry.id   AF-A0A961ZF20-F1
#
_cell.length_a   1.000
_cell.length_b   1.000
_cell.length_c   1.000
_cell.angle_alpha   90.00
_cell.angle_beta   90.00
_cell.angle_gamma   90.00
#
_symmetry.space_group_name_H-M   'P 1'
#
loop_
_entity.id
_entity.type
_entity.pdbx_description
1 polymer ?
#
loop_
_entity_poly.entity_id
_entity_poly.type
_entity_poly.pdbx_seq_one_letter_code
_entity_poly.pdbx_strand_id
1 'polypeptide(L)'
;MIRGVFAKSAIVCAALFVGLMAAPVLAKTKGNTTTEDRIVADAGKFCLEIVREEDKVGDELQADGWELDSPYGRTFYDEASASRIYEPGGAAYIWSFREEYPNHVITYCSFDMNDGEIDFDIAKIGENPALSGHVEWDEMGEYGSWQMPGEDHLTLVHAFQDAEGFRYQITRIVDLKK
;
A
#
# COMPACT_ATOMS: atom_id res chain seq x y z
N MET A 1 -53.85 40.78 -17.68
CA MET A 1 -53.14 41.08 -16.42
C MET A 1 -53.95 40.52 -15.27
N ILE A 2 -53.49 39.45 -14.62
CA ILE A 2 -53.78 39.00 -13.24
C ILE A 2 -53.00 37.68 -13.02
N ARG A 3 -52.05 37.76 -12.07
CA ARG A 3 -51.60 36.78 -11.06
C ARG A 3 -51.49 35.29 -11.42
N GLY A 4 -50.25 34.79 -11.37
CA GLY A 4 -49.94 33.40 -10.98
C GLY A 4 -49.22 33.40 -9.63
N VAL A 5 -49.82 32.78 -8.62
CA VAL A 5 -49.32 32.60 -7.24
C VAL A 5 -49.01 31.11 -7.05
N PHE A 6 -47.79 30.84 -6.55
CA PHE A 6 -47.30 29.72 -5.73
C PHE A 6 -48.03 28.35 -5.71
N ALA A 7 -47.28 27.26 -5.88
CA ALA A 7 -47.21 26.14 -4.91
C ALA A 7 -46.09 25.11 -5.20
N LYS A 8 -45.10 25.08 -4.28
CA LYS A 8 -44.54 23.94 -3.52
C LYS A 8 -44.33 22.54 -4.17
N SER A 9 -43.07 22.11 -4.09
CA SER A 9 -42.55 20.84 -3.54
C SER A 9 -43.02 19.48 -4.08
N ALA A 10 -42.09 18.71 -4.68
CA ALA A 10 -41.74 17.32 -4.30
C ALA A 10 -40.48 16.88 -5.09
N ILE A 11 -39.37 16.52 -4.43
CA ILE A 11 -38.86 15.14 -4.17
C ILE A 11 -38.45 14.40 -5.46
N VAL A 12 -37.16 14.06 -5.58
CA VAL A 12 -36.62 12.68 -5.61
C VAL A 12 -35.10 12.74 -5.90
N CYS A 13 -34.34 12.13 -5.00
CA CYS A 13 -32.92 11.75 -5.12
C CYS A 13 -32.65 10.85 -6.33
N ALA A 14 -31.50 10.97 -6.99
CA ALA A 14 -30.71 9.82 -7.47
C ALA A 14 -29.35 10.26 -8.05
N ALA A 15 -28.32 9.47 -7.73
CA ALA A 15 -26.94 9.44 -8.24
C ALA A 15 -26.05 10.62 -7.79
N LEU A 16 -25.28 10.57 -6.70
CA LEU A 16 -24.35 9.53 -6.21
C LEU A 16 -23.32 9.06 -7.26
N PHE A 17 -22.06 9.39 -6.98
CA PHE A 17 -20.84 8.67 -7.35
C PHE A 17 -20.55 8.47 -8.84
N VAL A 18 -19.98 9.49 -9.48
CA VAL A 18 -19.00 9.27 -10.55
C VAL A 18 -17.88 10.28 -10.35
N GLY A 19 -16.67 9.80 -10.00
CA GLY A 19 -15.48 10.63 -10.07
C GLY A 19 -14.50 10.59 -8.89
N LEU A 20 -14.41 9.49 -8.14
CA LEU A 20 -13.12 9.13 -7.51
C LEU A 20 -12.42 8.13 -8.44
N MET A 21 -12.21 8.54 -9.70
CA MET A 21 -11.28 7.85 -10.58
C MET A 21 -9.88 8.17 -10.04
N ALA A 22 -9.16 7.11 -9.68
CA ALA A 22 -7.73 7.05 -9.46
C ALA A 22 -6.99 8.30 -9.98
N ALA A 23 -6.54 9.15 -9.06
CA ALA A 23 -5.43 10.02 -9.39
C ALA A 23 -4.26 9.09 -9.76
N PRO A 24 -3.63 9.25 -10.94
CA PRO A 24 -2.38 8.58 -11.20
C PRO A 24 -1.34 9.26 -10.31
N VAL A 25 -1.16 8.75 -9.09
CA VAL A 25 0.11 8.93 -8.37
C VAL A 25 1.11 8.08 -9.13
N LEU A 26 1.70 8.69 -10.15
CA LEU A 26 2.92 8.36 -10.90
C LEU A 26 2.81 9.03 -12.27
N ALA A 27 2.65 10.36 -12.27
CA ALA A 27 3.10 11.15 -13.39
C ALA A 27 4.62 10.95 -13.48
N LYS A 28 5.02 10.06 -14.38
CA LYS A 28 6.39 9.67 -14.70
C LYS A 28 7.19 10.90 -15.13
N THR A 29 7.79 11.60 -14.18
CA THR A 29 8.74 12.67 -14.47
C THR A 29 10.02 12.02 -14.99
N LYS A 30 10.41 12.38 -16.20
CA LYS A 30 11.58 11.87 -16.93
C LYS A 30 12.87 12.46 -16.32
N GLY A 31 13.15 12.13 -15.07
CA GLY A 31 14.42 12.33 -14.37
C GLY A 31 15.02 10.96 -14.02
N ASN A 32 16.32 10.87 -13.76
CA ASN A 32 16.92 9.65 -13.21
C ASN A 32 16.27 9.37 -11.84
N THR A 33 15.25 8.50 -11.81
CA THR A 33 14.75 7.92 -10.56
C THR A 33 15.93 7.22 -9.88
N THR A 34 16.19 7.54 -8.61
CA THR A 34 17.26 6.88 -7.86
C THR A 34 16.90 5.42 -7.60
N THR A 35 17.88 4.57 -7.30
CA THR A 35 17.61 3.18 -6.91
C THR A 35 16.74 3.12 -5.67
N GLU A 36 16.99 4.00 -4.70
CA GLU A 36 16.17 4.23 -3.50
C GLU A 36 14.70 4.54 -3.87
N ASP A 37 14.46 5.55 -4.70
CA ASP A 37 13.09 5.95 -5.10
C ASP A 37 12.36 4.80 -5.80
N ARG A 38 13.08 4.00 -6.61
CA ARG A 38 12.52 2.81 -7.26
C ARG A 38 12.14 1.75 -6.24
N ILE A 39 13.02 1.44 -5.30
CA ILE A 39 12.78 0.42 -4.26
C ILE A 39 11.57 0.80 -3.40
N VAL A 40 11.50 2.06 -2.93
CA VAL A 40 10.36 2.55 -2.14
C VAL A 40 9.06 2.51 -2.95
N ALA A 41 9.12 2.86 -4.23
CA ALA A 41 7.97 2.77 -5.12
C ALA A 41 7.52 1.31 -5.33
N ASP A 42 8.45 0.38 -5.54
CA ASP A 42 8.14 -1.05 -5.72
C ASP A 42 7.57 -1.65 -4.42
N ALA A 43 8.16 -1.33 -3.26
CA ALA A 43 7.65 -1.73 -1.95
C ALA A 43 6.22 -1.24 -1.73
N GLY A 44 5.98 0.06 -1.97
CA GLY A 44 4.65 0.67 -1.85
C GLY A 44 3.64 0.07 -2.82
N LYS A 45 4.02 -0.12 -4.09
CA LYS A 45 3.15 -0.68 -5.14
C LYS A 45 2.77 -2.11 -4.81
N PHE A 46 3.74 -3.02 -4.73
CA PHE A 46 3.46 -4.45 -4.62
C PHE A 46 2.82 -4.79 -3.28
N CYS A 47 3.26 -4.19 -2.17
CA CYS A 47 2.57 -4.43 -0.91
C CYS A 47 1.14 -3.90 -0.90
N LEU A 48 0.85 -2.77 -1.55
CA LEU A 48 -0.51 -2.25 -1.63
C LEU A 48 -1.42 -3.15 -2.47
N GLU A 49 -0.93 -3.64 -3.61
CA GLU A 49 -1.66 -4.55 -4.48
C GLU A 49 -1.90 -5.92 -3.80
N ILE A 50 -0.89 -6.43 -3.09
CA ILE A 50 -0.99 -7.67 -2.29
C ILE A 50 -2.09 -7.52 -1.23
N VAL A 51 -2.05 -6.46 -0.42
CA VAL A 51 -3.05 -6.31 0.65
C VAL A 51 -4.45 -6.02 0.13
N ARG A 52 -4.57 -5.57 -1.11
CA ARG A 52 -5.86 -5.37 -1.82
C ARG A 52 -6.38 -6.62 -2.50
N GLU A 53 -5.61 -7.72 -2.45
CA GLU A 53 -5.97 -9.00 -3.08
C GLU A 53 -6.18 -8.86 -4.59
N GLU A 54 -5.33 -8.11 -5.26
CA GLU A 54 -5.40 -8.03 -6.71
C GLU A 54 -4.94 -9.35 -7.35
N ASP A 55 -5.85 -10.04 -8.04
CA ASP A 55 -5.70 -11.40 -8.62
C ASP A 55 -4.46 -11.62 -9.53
N LYS A 56 -3.68 -10.57 -9.80
CA LYS A 56 -2.58 -10.56 -10.77
C LYS A 56 -1.22 -10.20 -10.18
N VAL A 57 -1.13 -9.97 -8.87
CA VAL A 57 0.12 -9.59 -8.21
C VAL A 57 1.28 -10.53 -8.52
N GLY A 58 1.03 -11.85 -8.55
CA GLY A 58 2.07 -12.83 -8.86
C GLY A 58 2.60 -12.70 -10.30
N ASP A 59 1.70 -12.51 -11.26
CA ASP A 59 2.06 -12.29 -12.67
C ASP A 59 2.83 -10.97 -12.85
N GLU A 60 2.43 -9.92 -12.13
CA GLU A 60 3.11 -8.61 -12.17
C GLU A 60 4.49 -8.65 -11.53
N LEU A 61 4.64 -9.33 -10.39
CA LEU A 61 5.92 -9.56 -9.75
C LEU A 61 6.88 -10.29 -10.70
N GLN A 62 6.44 -11.41 -11.29
CA GLN A 62 7.25 -12.17 -12.26
C GLN A 62 7.59 -11.35 -13.51
N ALA A 63 6.63 -10.58 -14.04
CA ALA A 63 6.87 -9.71 -15.19
C ALA A 63 7.90 -8.60 -14.89
N ASP A 64 7.98 -8.15 -13.64
CA ASP A 64 8.98 -7.18 -13.16
C ASP A 64 10.30 -7.84 -12.71
N GLY A 65 10.43 -9.16 -12.85
CA GLY A 65 11.66 -9.91 -12.61
C GLY A 65 11.86 -10.36 -11.17
N TRP A 66 10.78 -10.47 -10.39
CA TRP A 66 10.80 -11.14 -9.09
C TRP A 66 10.71 -12.65 -9.24
N GLU A 67 11.41 -13.36 -8.36
CA GLU A 67 11.33 -14.82 -8.23
C GLU A 67 10.31 -15.17 -7.14
N LEU A 68 9.31 -16.01 -7.45
CA LEU A 68 8.30 -16.44 -6.48
C LEU A 68 8.79 -17.66 -5.69
N ASP A 69 8.81 -17.56 -4.36
CA ASP A 69 9.41 -18.59 -3.47
C ASP A 69 8.37 -19.59 -2.93
N SER A 70 7.13 -19.15 -2.67
CA SER A 70 6.05 -20.01 -2.18
C SER A 70 4.71 -19.59 -2.78
N PRO A 71 3.95 -20.51 -3.41
CA PRO A 71 2.59 -20.23 -3.82
C PRO A 71 1.63 -20.25 -2.63
N TYR A 72 0.64 -19.36 -2.69
CA TYR A 72 -0.50 -19.25 -1.77
C TYR A 72 -1.13 -20.61 -1.40
N GLY A 73 -1.47 -20.78 -0.12
CA GLY A 73 -2.42 -21.81 0.32
C GLY A 73 -1.98 -22.65 1.52
N ARG A 74 -2.36 -22.22 2.72
CA ARG A 74 -2.56 -23.10 3.89
C ARG A 74 -4.03 -23.02 4.33
N THR A 75 -4.51 -24.03 5.06
CA THR A 75 -5.94 -24.21 5.38
C THR A 75 -6.60 -23.02 6.10
N PHE A 76 -5.83 -22.17 6.78
CA PHE A 76 -6.32 -21.05 7.58
C PHE A 76 -5.71 -19.69 7.20
N TYR A 77 -4.77 -19.68 6.27
CA TYR A 77 -4.11 -18.46 5.81
C TYR A 77 -3.45 -18.67 4.46
N ASP A 78 -3.37 -17.60 3.69
CA ASP A 78 -2.61 -17.57 2.44
C ASP A 78 -1.29 -16.85 2.67
N GLU A 79 -0.19 -17.52 2.32
CA GLU A 79 1.17 -17.00 2.44
C GLU A 79 1.78 -16.94 1.04
N ALA A 80 2.39 -15.81 0.69
CA ALA A 80 3.19 -15.71 -0.52
C ALA A 80 4.45 -14.90 -0.27
N SER A 81 5.50 -15.28 -0.97
CA SER A 81 6.78 -14.60 -0.91
C SER A 81 7.44 -14.54 -2.27
N ALA A 82 8.20 -13.48 -2.47
CA ALA A 82 8.98 -13.26 -3.67
C ALA A 82 10.30 -12.56 -3.33
N SER A 83 11.32 -12.75 -4.14
CA SER A 83 12.61 -12.09 -3.95
C SER A 83 13.13 -11.46 -5.25
N ARG A 84 13.97 -10.44 -5.11
CA ARG A 84 14.65 -9.76 -6.21
C ARG A 84 15.96 -9.17 -5.74
N ILE A 85 16.96 -9.11 -6.62
CA ILE A 85 18.22 -8.40 -6.34
C ILE A 85 18.17 -7.00 -6.98
N TYR A 86 18.47 -5.97 -6.18
CA TYR A 86 18.67 -4.60 -6.63
C TYR A 86 20.17 -4.27 -6.70
N GLU A 87 20.55 -3.51 -7.72
CA GLU A 87 21.92 -3.04 -7.91
C GLU A 87 21.94 -1.50 -7.94
N PRO A 88 22.63 -0.82 -7.01
CA PRO A 88 23.14 -1.34 -5.73
C PRO A 88 21.98 -1.71 -4.76
N GLY A 89 22.28 -2.36 -3.62
CA GLY A 89 21.33 -2.55 -2.52
C GLY A 89 20.93 -3.99 -2.18
N GLY A 90 21.40 -4.98 -2.94
CA GLY A 90 21.31 -6.37 -2.52
C GLY A 90 19.91 -6.98 -2.64
N ALA A 91 19.63 -8.01 -1.85
CA ALA A 91 18.40 -8.78 -1.97
C ALA A 91 17.23 -8.11 -1.23
N ALA A 92 16.14 -7.92 -1.96
CA ALA A 92 14.83 -7.57 -1.45
C ALA A 92 13.94 -8.81 -1.37
N TYR A 93 13.11 -8.85 -0.33
CA TYR A 93 12.16 -9.92 -0.08
C TYR A 93 10.79 -9.32 0.17
N ILE A 94 9.79 -9.81 -0.53
CA ILE A 94 8.39 -9.59 -0.22
C ILE A 94 7.90 -10.84 0.51
N TRP A 95 7.24 -10.64 1.65
CA TRP A 95 6.53 -11.69 2.35
C TRP A 95 5.13 -11.18 2.71
N SER A 96 4.12 -12.01 2.50
CA SER A 96 2.73 -11.64 2.70
C SER A 96 1.93 -12.75 3.34
N PHE A 97 0.87 -12.33 4.04
CA PHE A 97 0.05 -13.22 4.82
C PHE A 97 -1.39 -12.69 4.89
N ARG A 98 -2.36 -13.58 4.73
CA ARG A 98 -3.79 -13.27 4.82
C ARG A 98 -4.45 -14.12 5.88
N GLU A 99 -5.23 -13.48 6.74
CA GLU A 99 -6.07 -14.11 7.76
C GLU A 99 -7.53 -13.78 7.52
N GLU A 100 -8.37 -14.80 7.52
CA GLU A 100 -9.82 -14.64 7.45
C GLU A 100 -10.45 -14.94 8.82
N TYR A 101 -11.13 -13.93 9.37
CA TYR A 101 -11.91 -14.03 10.59
C TYR A 101 -13.40 -13.85 10.27
N PRO A 102 -14.33 -14.30 11.15
CA PRO A 102 -15.77 -14.24 10.86
C PRO A 102 -16.35 -12.84 10.55
N ASN A 103 -15.65 -11.77 10.91
CA ASN A 103 -16.12 -10.39 10.74
C ASN A 103 -15.10 -9.46 10.10
N HIS A 104 -13.89 -9.94 9.79
CA HIS A 104 -12.85 -9.12 9.20
C HIS A 104 -11.85 -9.99 8.44
N VAL A 105 -11.20 -9.40 7.44
CA VAL A 105 -10.02 -9.98 6.78
C VAL A 105 -8.83 -9.10 7.12
N ILE A 106 -7.72 -9.70 7.52
CA ILE A 106 -6.46 -9.00 7.74
C ILE A 106 -5.48 -9.49 6.69
N THR A 107 -4.95 -8.59 5.88
CA THR A 107 -3.89 -8.89 4.93
C THR A 107 -2.66 -8.07 5.28
N TYR A 108 -1.52 -8.73 5.31
CA TYR A 108 -0.22 -8.17 5.61
C TYR A 108 0.70 -8.36 4.40
N CYS A 109 1.54 -7.37 4.14
CA CYS A 109 2.71 -7.48 3.30
C CYS A 109 3.87 -6.76 3.95
N SER A 110 5.05 -7.38 3.94
CA SER A 110 6.32 -6.74 4.21
C SER A 110 7.21 -6.83 2.98
N PHE A 111 8.00 -5.79 2.81
CA PHE A 111 9.11 -5.68 1.90
C PHE A 111 10.34 -5.41 2.76
N ASP A 112 11.35 -6.25 2.63
CA ASP A 112 12.54 -6.26 3.44
C ASP A 112 13.78 -6.19 2.56
N MET A 113 14.74 -5.33 2.90
CA MET A 113 16.08 -5.30 2.32
C MET A 113 17.13 -5.30 3.41
N ASN A 114 17.85 -6.41 3.52
CA ASN A 114 18.85 -6.64 4.57
C ASN A 114 20.26 -6.30 4.08
N ASP A 115 20.48 -5.07 3.60
CA ASP A 115 21.80 -4.70 3.05
C ASP A 115 22.41 -3.43 3.65
N GLY A 116 21.66 -2.54 4.31
CA GLY A 116 22.20 -1.33 4.98
C GLY A 116 23.03 -0.36 4.11
N GLU A 117 23.32 -0.70 2.84
CA GLU A 117 24.14 0.08 1.91
C GLU A 117 23.40 1.30 1.36
N ILE A 118 22.08 1.19 1.24
CA ILE A 118 21.20 2.27 0.81
C ILE A 118 20.60 2.92 2.06
N ASP A 119 20.81 4.22 2.17
CA ASP A 119 20.13 5.09 3.12
C ASP A 119 18.77 5.49 2.53
N PHE A 120 17.68 5.11 3.18
CA PHE A 120 16.32 5.36 2.71
C PHE A 120 15.72 6.53 3.47
N ASP A 121 15.27 7.56 2.75
CA ASP A 121 14.54 8.67 3.36
C ASP A 121 13.09 8.27 3.64
N ILE A 122 12.82 7.80 4.86
CA ILE A 122 11.49 7.34 5.28
C ILE A 122 10.48 8.49 5.25
N ALA A 123 10.92 9.73 5.46
CA ALA A 123 10.03 10.89 5.42
C ALA A 123 9.34 11.07 4.06
N LYS A 124 9.98 10.65 2.94
CA LYS A 124 9.36 10.67 1.60
C LYS A 124 8.09 9.84 1.50
N ILE A 125 7.99 8.73 2.25
CA ILE A 125 6.78 7.90 2.27
C ILE A 125 5.60 8.73 2.80
N GLY A 126 5.85 9.52 3.84
CA GLY A 126 4.87 10.41 4.47
C GLY A 126 4.43 11.60 3.63
N GLU A 127 5.11 11.90 2.51
CA GLU A 127 4.69 12.94 1.58
C GLU A 127 3.42 12.57 0.78
N ASN A 128 3.05 11.29 0.79
CA ASN A 128 1.79 10.84 0.18
C ASN A 128 0.59 11.45 0.92
N PRO A 129 -0.23 12.31 0.27
CA PRO A 129 -1.33 13.01 0.94
C PRO A 129 -2.48 12.09 1.37
N ALA A 130 -2.50 10.83 0.91
CA ALA A 130 -3.45 9.83 1.38
C ALA A 130 -3.07 9.23 2.74
N LEU A 131 -1.81 9.42 3.18
CA LEU A 131 -1.29 8.94 4.45
C LEU A 131 -1.42 10.02 5.52
N SER A 132 -1.89 9.62 6.70
CA SER A 132 -1.87 10.44 7.91
C SER A 132 -1.06 9.74 8.98
N GLY A 133 -0.08 10.41 9.55
CA GLY A 133 0.86 9.81 10.48
C GLY A 133 2.08 10.68 10.69
N HIS A 134 3.16 10.08 11.17
CA HIS A 134 4.39 10.80 11.50
C HIS A 134 5.61 9.89 11.42
N VAL A 135 6.76 10.54 11.39
CA VAL A 135 8.08 9.92 11.45
C VAL A 135 8.73 10.29 12.77
N GLU A 136 9.42 9.33 13.35
CA GLU A 136 10.23 9.48 14.55
C GLU A 136 11.63 8.93 14.28
N TRP A 137 12.59 9.37 15.09
CA TRP A 137 13.98 8.96 15.00
C TRP A 137 14.55 8.78 16.41
N ASP A 138 15.27 7.69 16.63
CA ASP A 138 15.99 7.41 17.87
C ASP A 138 17.32 6.67 17.62
N GLU A 139 17.91 6.10 18.67
CA GLU A 139 19.18 5.37 18.60
C GLU A 139 19.09 4.07 17.77
N MET A 140 17.89 3.55 17.51
CA MET A 140 17.63 2.34 16.75
C MET A 140 17.41 2.61 15.27
N GLY A 141 17.12 3.85 14.86
CA GLY A 141 16.94 4.21 13.46
C GLY A 141 15.84 5.23 13.22
N GLU A 142 15.38 5.30 11.97
CA GLU A 142 14.23 6.10 11.56
C GLU A 142 13.01 5.18 11.39
N TYR A 143 11.85 5.61 11.89
CA TYR A 143 10.61 4.84 11.80
C TYR A 143 9.43 5.74 11.48
N GLY A 144 8.65 5.31 10.50
CA GLY A 144 7.44 5.97 10.06
C GLY A 144 6.22 5.10 10.32
N SER A 145 5.14 5.73 10.78
CA SER A 145 3.85 5.07 10.95
C SER A 145 2.74 5.95 10.38
N TRP A 146 1.93 5.37 9.51
CA TRP A 146 0.83 6.07 8.86
C TRP A 146 -0.40 5.19 8.74
N GLN A 147 -1.54 5.85 8.58
CA GLN A 147 -2.80 5.23 8.25
C GLN A 147 -3.40 5.84 6.97
N MET A 148 -4.08 4.99 6.20
CA MET A 148 -4.93 5.37 5.08
C MET A 148 -6.32 4.78 5.35
N PRO A 149 -7.25 5.57 5.91
CA PRO A 149 -8.60 5.11 6.21
C PRO A 149 -9.41 4.95 4.92
N GLY A 150 -10.20 3.89 4.86
CA GLY A 150 -11.21 3.64 3.84
C GLY A 150 -12.62 3.56 4.43
N GLU A 151 -13.62 3.40 3.56
CA GLU A 151 -15.01 3.34 4.02
C GLU A 151 -15.35 2.05 4.79
N ASP A 152 -14.65 0.97 4.49
CA ASP A 152 -14.85 -0.39 5.00
C ASP A 152 -13.54 -1.05 5.46
N HIS A 153 -12.46 -0.29 5.50
CA HIS A 153 -11.15 -0.81 5.82
C HIS A 153 -10.24 0.23 6.48
N LEU A 154 -9.27 -0.27 7.24
CA LEU A 154 -8.14 0.50 7.73
C LEU A 154 -6.87 -0.06 7.09
N THR A 155 -6.10 0.79 6.43
CA THR A 155 -4.73 0.44 5.99
C THR A 155 -3.73 1.13 6.91
N LEU A 156 -2.80 0.37 7.46
CA LEU A 156 -1.67 0.82 8.26
C LEU A 156 -0.40 0.62 7.44
N VAL A 157 0.46 1.62 7.42
CA VAL A 157 1.76 1.59 6.75
C VAL A 157 2.82 1.84 7.82
N HIS A 158 3.81 0.96 7.90
CA HIS A 158 4.98 1.14 8.74
C HIS A 158 6.22 1.08 7.85
N ALA A 159 7.19 1.92 8.12
CA ALA A 159 8.51 1.82 7.52
C ALA A 159 9.57 2.00 8.59
N PHE A 160 10.68 1.29 8.46
CA PHE A 160 11.78 1.34 9.40
C PHE A 160 13.10 1.17 8.66
N GLN A 161 14.09 1.97 9.05
CA GLN A 161 15.45 1.94 8.52
C GLN A 161 16.42 1.97 9.68
N ASP A 162 17.35 1.03 9.69
CA ASP A 162 18.49 1.01 10.61
C ASP A 162 19.78 0.56 9.90
N ALA A 163 20.77 0.15 10.69
CA ALA A 163 22.04 -0.36 10.19
C ALA A 163 21.94 -1.78 9.60
N GLU A 164 20.89 -2.54 9.91
CA GLU A 164 20.65 -3.88 9.39
C GLU A 164 19.86 -3.84 8.07
N GLY A 165 19.03 -2.81 7.87
CA GLY A 165 18.43 -2.55 6.56
C GLY A 165 17.13 -1.77 6.61
N PHE A 166 16.34 -1.98 5.55
CA PHE A 166 15.07 -1.31 5.30
C PHE A 166 13.92 -2.31 5.41
N ARG A 167 12.85 -1.90 6.08
CA ARG A 167 11.56 -2.61 6.07
C ARG A 167 10.44 -1.63 5.72
N TYR A 168 9.57 -2.06 4.81
CA TYR A 168 8.31 -1.42 4.52
C TYR A 168 7.17 -2.42 4.69
N GLN A 169 6.17 -2.10 5.49
CA GLN A 169 5.06 -2.99 5.81
C GLN A 169 3.74 -2.30 5.59
N ILE A 170 2.80 -2.99 4.95
CA ILE A 170 1.39 -2.61 4.88
C ILE A 170 0.55 -3.68 5.57
N THR A 171 -0.39 -3.23 6.40
CA THR A 171 -1.46 -4.07 6.95
C THR A 171 -2.79 -3.47 6.57
N ARG A 172 -3.67 -4.26 5.97
CA ARG A 172 -5.04 -3.87 5.64
C ARG A 172 -6.02 -4.72 6.44
N ILE A 173 -6.94 -4.07 7.13
CA ILE A 173 -8.02 -4.71 7.88
C ILE A 173 -9.32 -4.30 7.19
N VAL A 174 -10.06 -5.27 6.65
CA VAL A 174 -11.35 -5.04 5.98
C VAL A 174 -12.47 -5.57 6.87
N ASP A 175 -13.44 -4.73 7.21
CA ASP A 175 -14.62 -5.14 7.95
C ASP A 175 -15.64 -5.80 7.01
N LEU A 176 -16.07 -7.01 7.35
CA LEU A 176 -17.04 -7.78 6.55
C LEU A 176 -18.50 -7.48 6.90
N LYS A 177 -18.74 -6.64 7.91
CA LYS A 177 -20.08 -6.31 8.42
C LYS A 177 -20.51 -4.92 7.95
N LYS A 178 -21.07 -4.85 6.73
CA LYS A 178 -21.97 -3.77 6.32
C LYS A 178 -23.34 -4.36 5.98
#